data_AF-A0A9W6PWS7-F1
#
_entry.id   AF-A0A9W6PWS7-F1
#
_cell.length_a   1.000
_cell.length_b   1.000
_cell.length_c   1.000
_cell.angle_alpha   90.00
_cell.angle_beta   90.00
_cell.angle_gamma   90.00
#
_symmetry.space_group_name_H-M   'P 1'
#
loop_
_entity.id
_entity.type
_entity.pdbx_description
1 polymer ?
#
loop_
_entity_poly.entity_id
_entity_poly.type
_entity_poly.pdbx_seq_one_letter_code
_entity_poly.pdbx_strand_id
1 'polypeptide(L)' 'MPTLMDRIRRFTSSPQGRRMRGQAERYARDPRTQAKVRGLLARLRGGRRRH' A
#
# COMPACT_ATOMS: atom_id res chain seq x y z
N MET A 1 -28.73 -7.46 1.40
CA MET A 1 -27.96 -6.41 0.70
C MET A 1 -26.49 -6.67 0.91
N PRO A 2 -25.65 -6.83 -0.14
CA PRO A 2 -24.21 -6.96 0.06
C PRO A 2 -23.65 -5.67 0.68
N THR A 3 -22.94 -5.82 1.79
CA THR A 3 -22.39 -4.69 2.54
C THR A 3 -21.13 -4.16 1.86
N LEU A 4 -20.72 -2.92 2.19
CA LEU A 4 -19.49 -2.31 1.67
C LEU A 4 -18.26 -3.21 1.90
N MET A 5 -18.25 -3.92 3.04
CA MET A 5 -17.21 -4.88 3.39
C MET A 5 -17.19 -6.11 2.49
N ASP A 6 -18.36 -6.59 2.06
CA ASP A 6 -18.47 -7.71 1.13
C ASP A 6 -17.89 -7.32 -0.26
N ARG A 7 -18.12 -6.08 -0.69
CA ARG A 7 -17.58 -5.53 -1.94
C ARG A 7 -16.06 -5.37 -1.86
N ILE A 8 -15.52 -4.89 -0.73
CA ILE A 8 -14.08 -4.82 -0.49
C ILE A 8 -13.47 -6.22 -0.45
N ARG A 9 -14.08 -7.18 0.24
CA ARG A 9 -13.60 -8.57 0.29
C ARG A 9 -13.57 -9.21 -1.09
N ARG A 10 -14.63 -9.00 -1.88
CA ARG A 10 -14.72 -9.48 -3.27
C ARG A 10 -13.73 -8.79 -4.21
N PHE A 11 -13.44 -7.50 -3.98
CA PHE A 11 -12.42 -6.75 -4.71
C PHE A 11 -11.00 -7.19 -4.34
N THR A 12 -10.75 -7.46 -3.05
CA THR A 12 -9.45 -7.94 -2.57
C THR A 12 -9.18 -9.38 -3.03
N SER A 13 -10.23 -10.21 -3.12
CA SER A 13 -10.17 -11.56 -3.72
C SER A 13 -10.22 -11.55 -5.25
N SER A 14 -10.43 -10.40 -5.89
CA SER A 14 -10.43 -10.28 -7.34
C SER A 14 -9.00 -10.35 -7.90
N PRO A 15 -8.83 -10.78 -9.16
CA PRO A 15 -7.53 -10.78 -9.82
C PRO A 15 -6.86 -9.39 -9.86
N GLN A 16 -7.63 -8.30 -9.80
CA GLN A 16 -7.08 -6.94 -9.66
C GLN A 16 -6.45 -6.71 -8.28
N GLY A 17 -7.09 -7.16 -7.19
CA GLY A 17 -6.54 -7.09 -5.84
C GLY A 17 -5.28 -7.94 -5.66
N ARG A 18 -5.26 -9.15 -6.25
CA ARG A 18 -4.05 -9.99 -6.31
C ARG A 18 -2.92 -9.35 -7.11
N ARG A 19 -3.21 -8.69 -8.23
CA ARG A 19 -2.21 -7.95 -9.02
C ARG A 19 -1.65 -6.76 -8.25
N MET A 20 -2.49 -6.02 -7.51
CA MET A 20 -2.03 -4.94 -6.63
C MET A 20 -1.13 -5.49 -5.51
N ARG A 21 -1.47 -6.64 -4.91
CA ARG A 21 -0.59 -7.32 -3.94
C ARG A 21 0.74 -7.75 -4.56
N GLY A 22 0.74 -8.37 -5.73
CA GLY A 22 1.97 -8.80 -6.41
C GLY A 22 2.84 -7.63 -6.85
N GLN A 23 2.24 -6.51 -7.25
CA GLN A 23 2.97 -5.26 -7.47
C GLN A 23 3.53 -4.71 -6.16
N ALA A 24 2.73 -4.65 -5.10
CA ALA A 24 3.19 -4.21 -3.78
C ALA A 24 4.34 -5.10 -3.26
N GLU A 25 4.27 -6.41 -3.44
CA GLU A 25 5.34 -7.35 -3.10
C GLU A 25 6.59 -7.16 -3.97
N ARG A 26 6.44 -6.88 -5.27
CA ARG A 26 7.56 -6.51 -6.15
C ARG A 26 8.23 -5.21 -5.71
N TYR A 27 7.44 -4.18 -5.46
CA TYR A 27 7.94 -2.90 -4.95
C TYR A 27 8.54 -3.04 -3.55
N ALA A 28 8.03 -3.97 -2.72
CA ALA A 28 8.58 -4.29 -1.41
C ALA A 28 9.87 -5.12 -1.52
N ARG A 29 10.01 -5.98 -2.53
CA ARG A 29 11.25 -6.74 -2.80
C ARG A 29 12.38 -5.85 -3.30
N ASP A 30 12.07 -4.68 -3.83
CA ASP A 30 13.07 -3.74 -4.32
C ASP A 30 13.65 -2.88 -3.18
N PRO A 31 14.92 -3.10 -2.77
CA PRO A 31 15.52 -2.34 -1.66
C PRO A 31 15.67 -0.86 -1.97
N ARG A 32 15.87 -0.51 -3.25
CA ARG A 32 15.93 0.90 -3.71
C ARG A 32 14.58 1.60 -3.54
N THR A 33 13.48 0.90 -3.84
CA THR A 33 12.13 1.42 -3.65
C THR A 33 11.81 1.55 -2.16
N GLN A 34 12.19 0.57 -1.33
CA GLN A 34 12.03 0.68 0.12
C GLN A 34 12.78 1.89 0.70
N ALA A 35 14.02 2.16 0.29
CA ALA A 35 14.78 3.30 0.78
C ALA A 35 14.10 4.64 0.41
N LYS A 36 13.62 4.75 -0.84
CA LYS A 36 12.90 5.95 -1.32
C LYS A 36 11.57 6.14 -0.58
N VAL A 37 10.81 5.06 -0.37
CA VAL A 37 9.56 5.07 0.38
C VAL A 37 9.80 5.41 1.85
N ARG A 38 10.83 4.83 2.50
CA ARG A 38 11.23 5.16 3.88
C ARG A 38 11.63 6.63 4.01
N GLY A 39 12.39 7.18 3.06
CA GLY A 39 12.76 8.59 3.05
C GLY A 39 11.54 9.52 2.91
N LEU A 40 10.62 9.20 2.00
CA LEU A 40 9.36 9.93 1.84
C LEU A 40 8.48 9.84 3.09
N LEU A 41 8.30 8.65 3.66
CA LEU A 41 7.57 8.43 4.91
C LEU A 41 8.21 9.16 6.08
N ALA A 42 9.54 9.15 6.20
CA ALA A 42 10.27 9.87 7.24
C ALA A 42 10.05 11.37 7.13
N ARG A 43 10.03 11.92 5.90
CA ARG A 43 9.76 13.33 5.64
C ARG A 43 8.31 13.70 5.97
N LEU A 44 7.36 12.84 5.61
CA LEU A 44 5.93 13.02 5.90
C LEU A 44 5.63 12.90 7.41
N ARG A 45 6.29 11.98 8.11
CA ARG A 45 6.20 11.82 9.57
C ARG A 45 6.94 12.91 10.34
N GLY A 46 8.07 13.38 9.81
CA GLY A 46 8.86 14.48 10.37
C GLY A 46 8.19 15.85 10.22
N GLY A 47 7.49 16.10 9.12
CA GLY A 47 6.68 17.31 8.93
C GLY A 47 5.48 17.41 9.88
N ARG A 48 4.97 16.26 10.35
CA ARG A 48 3.81 16.19 11.26
C ARG A 48 4.15 16.47 12.73
N ARG A 49 5.44 16.58 13.09
CA ARG A 49 5.92 16.93 14.45
C ARG A 49 6.21 18.42 14.64
N ARG A 50 6.01 19.25 13.61
CA ARG A 50 6.36 20.68 13.65
C ARG A 50 5.14 21.62 13.64
N HIS A 51 3.99 21.15 14.10
CA HIS A 51 2.79 21.98 14.26
C HIS A 51 2.22 21.80 15.66
#